data_AF-A0A2D9T480-F1
#
_entry.id   AF-A0A2D9T480-F1
#
_cell.length_a   1.000
_cell.length_b   1.000
_cell.length_c   1.000
_cell.angle_alpha   90.00
_cell.angle_beta   90.00
_cell.angle_gamma   90.00
#
_symmetry.space_group_name_H-M   'P 1'
#
loop_
_entity.id
_entity.type
_entity.pdbx_description
1 polymer ?
#
loop_
_entity_poly.entity_id
_entity_poly.type
_entity_poly.pdbx_seq_one_letter_code
_entity_poly.pdbx_strand_id
1 'polypeptide(L)'
;MLHPRLTVPLGLALALTACSDDEPGEATRDAAAPADLAMPEVDGGPDERDAFIALDAGLELDAGELDGGSLEEADAGEPAGDASMGRLGAGAWIRQELAAVPALTGTFTRRTTVEAPALVHDATGCCSKYAFYVRDDEAPNDRRVGFVNVSIADLVSHDAYGAGIGTSRDFPGTILYLADVTIEPRWPDWAGYAATNYDGMVLDGSAAIYAENLTIREYNADTAIDIKAQEAQLVDLTIEGPGHRTLRYWRTGPHYLVGSSLNNTGELGSGAMLWFSNCDETVLRVYDTTFDGETTVANPRVQCDRGSRPTIEYLEVDPRTTGEMHPMFSY
;
A
#
# COMPACT_ATOMS: atom_id res chain seq x y z
N MET A 1 50.22 -27.11 49.06
CA MET A 1 49.00 -26.40 49.47
C MET A 1 48.76 -25.26 48.48
N LEU A 2 47.60 -25.31 47.82
CA LEU A 2 46.85 -24.27 47.10
C LEU A 2 47.61 -23.27 46.19
N HIS A 3 47.50 -23.48 44.88
CA HIS A 3 47.53 -22.42 43.87
C HIS A 3 46.08 -22.15 43.41
N PRO A 4 45.61 -20.89 43.32
CA PRO A 4 44.31 -20.60 42.72
C PRO A 4 44.45 -20.52 41.20
N ARG A 5 43.55 -21.20 40.49
CA ARG A 5 43.34 -21.09 39.05
C ARG A 5 42.52 -19.83 38.77
N LEU A 6 43.02 -18.94 37.92
CA LEU A 6 42.21 -17.90 37.29
C LEU A 6 41.38 -18.52 36.16
N THR A 7 40.07 -18.38 36.25
CA THR A 7 39.11 -18.69 35.18
C THR A 7 38.78 -17.37 34.48
N VAL A 8 39.10 -17.28 33.18
CA VAL A 8 38.66 -16.17 32.31
C VAL A 8 37.36 -16.60 31.63
N PRO A 9 36.30 -15.77 31.60
CA PRO A 9 35.07 -16.12 30.90
C PRO A 9 35.25 -15.98 29.38
N LEU A 10 34.67 -16.95 28.68
CA LEU A 10 34.62 -17.08 27.24
C LEU A 10 33.78 -15.92 26.65
N GLY A 11 34.40 -15.14 25.77
CA GLY A 11 33.74 -14.04 25.07
C GLY A 11 32.71 -14.56 24.06
N LEU A 12 31.55 -13.92 24.08
CA LEU A 12 30.46 -14.05 23.11
C LEU A 12 30.95 -13.55 21.75
N ALA A 13 31.08 -14.44 20.76
CA ALA A 13 31.41 -14.07 19.39
C ALA A 13 30.13 -13.61 18.67
N LEU A 14 30.07 -12.33 18.33
CA LEU A 14 29.09 -11.77 17.40
C LEU A 14 29.44 -12.28 15.99
N ALA A 15 28.60 -13.12 15.41
CA ALA A 15 28.72 -13.53 14.01
C ALA A 15 28.15 -12.41 13.13
N LEU A 16 29.03 -11.54 12.63
CA LEU A 16 28.75 -10.71 11.46
C LEU A 16 28.77 -11.63 10.24
N THR A 17 27.60 -12.09 9.81
CA THR A 17 27.44 -12.76 8.53
C THR A 17 27.47 -11.69 7.44
N ALA A 18 28.61 -11.58 6.76
CA ALA A 18 28.73 -10.78 5.57
C ALA A 18 27.84 -11.39 4.47
N CYS A 19 26.82 -10.65 4.03
CA CYS A 19 26.14 -10.90 2.76
C CYS A 19 27.19 -10.72 1.65
N SER A 20 27.52 -11.81 0.97
CA SER A 20 28.38 -11.78 -0.21
C SER A 20 27.47 -11.70 -1.43
N ASP A 21 27.65 -10.64 -2.20
CA ASP A 21 27.00 -10.40 -3.47
C ASP A 21 27.56 -11.36 -4.52
N ASP A 22 26.76 -12.39 -4.85
CA ASP A 22 26.86 -13.11 -6.12
C ASP A 22 25.48 -13.01 -6.78
N GLU A 23 25.31 -11.99 -7.61
CA GLU A 23 24.25 -11.92 -8.62
C GLU A 23 24.78 -12.57 -9.92
N PRO A 24 24.22 -13.71 -10.36
CA PRO A 24 24.43 -14.16 -11.72
C PRO A 24 23.68 -13.19 -12.65
N GLY A 25 24.44 -12.48 -13.48
CA GLY A 25 23.99 -11.38 -14.33
C GLY A 25 22.61 -11.58 -14.97
N GLU A 26 21.65 -10.82 -14.46
CA GLU A 26 20.38 -10.58 -15.13
C GLU A 26 20.65 -9.61 -16.29
N ALA A 27 20.62 -10.15 -17.51
CA ALA A 27 20.84 -9.39 -18.73
C ALA A 27 19.67 -8.39 -18.93
N THR A 28 19.90 -7.14 -18.52
CA THR A 28 19.38 -5.90 -19.14
C THR A 28 18.01 -6.02 -19.81
N ARG A 29 16.97 -6.19 -19.00
CA ARG A 29 15.59 -5.78 -19.34
C ARG A 29 15.01 -4.77 -18.35
N ASP A 30 15.81 -4.27 -17.42
CA ASP A 30 15.55 -2.98 -16.78
C ASP A 30 15.83 -1.91 -17.83
N ALA A 31 14.79 -1.62 -18.62
CA ALA A 31 14.74 -0.42 -19.43
C ALA A 31 15.16 0.76 -18.56
N ALA A 32 16.08 1.58 -19.09
CA ALA A 32 16.38 2.87 -18.52
C ALA A 32 15.06 3.56 -18.14
N ALA A 33 14.85 3.77 -16.85
CA ALA A 33 13.87 4.75 -16.40
C ALA A 33 14.26 6.07 -17.09
N PRO A 34 13.31 6.77 -17.75
CA PRO A 34 13.66 7.92 -18.55
C PRO A 34 14.35 8.97 -17.68
N ALA A 35 15.57 9.29 -18.04
CA ALA A 35 16.24 10.51 -17.62
C ALA A 35 15.56 11.69 -18.33
N ASP A 36 14.38 12.08 -17.84
CA ASP A 36 13.80 13.41 -18.08
C ASP A 36 12.59 13.64 -17.16
N LEU A 37 12.88 14.13 -15.95
CA LEU A 37 11.97 14.99 -15.21
C LEU A 37 12.68 16.32 -14.93
N ALA A 38 13.26 16.91 -15.97
CA ALA A 38 13.25 18.36 -16.06
C ALA A 38 11.80 18.76 -16.34
N MET A 39 11.09 19.20 -15.31
CA MET A 39 9.82 19.89 -15.47
C MET A 39 10.06 21.09 -16.39
N PRO A 40 9.44 21.16 -17.58
CA PRO A 40 9.49 22.40 -18.34
C PRO A 40 8.78 23.48 -17.52
N GLU A 41 9.42 24.66 -17.40
CA GLU A 41 8.74 25.86 -16.93
C GLU A 41 7.50 26.07 -17.81
N VAL A 42 6.32 25.89 -17.24
CA VAL A 42 5.03 26.13 -17.92
C VAL A 42 4.81 27.63 -17.94
N ASP A 43 5.27 28.28 -19.01
CA ASP A 43 4.73 29.56 -19.45
C ASP A 43 3.47 29.31 -20.30
N GLY A 44 2.46 30.15 -20.09
CA GLY A 44 1.04 29.82 -20.31
C GLY A 44 0.57 29.59 -21.75
N GLY A 45 -0.46 28.74 -21.88
CA GLY A 45 -1.30 28.62 -23.08
C GLY A 45 -2.32 27.47 -22.96
N PRO A 46 -3.59 27.64 -23.40
CA PRO A 46 -4.67 26.68 -23.14
C PRO A 46 -4.84 25.63 -24.26
N ASP A 47 -5.57 24.56 -23.90
CA ASP A 47 -6.14 23.47 -24.70
C ASP A 47 -5.19 22.39 -25.26
N GLU A 48 -5.35 21.14 -24.78
CA GLU A 48 -5.92 20.02 -25.57
C GLU A 48 -6.01 18.70 -24.75
N ARG A 49 -7.23 18.41 -24.29
CA ARG A 49 -8.02 17.16 -24.42
C ARG A 49 -7.42 15.77 -24.09
N ASP A 50 -8.02 15.17 -23.06
CA ASP A 50 -8.73 13.88 -23.05
C ASP A 50 -8.18 12.71 -23.89
N ALA A 51 -7.62 11.74 -23.18
CA ALA A 51 -7.59 10.34 -23.60
C ALA A 51 -8.24 9.46 -22.52
N PHE A 52 -9.57 9.56 -22.42
CA PHE A 52 -10.42 8.58 -21.75
C PHE A 52 -10.55 7.35 -22.65
N ILE A 53 -10.06 6.19 -22.20
CA ILE A 53 -10.46 4.90 -22.76
C ILE A 53 -11.73 4.47 -22.02
N ALA A 54 -12.87 4.69 -22.65
CA ALA A 54 -14.12 4.03 -22.30
C ALA A 54 -14.09 2.60 -22.86
N LEU A 55 -14.10 1.60 -21.98
CA LEU A 55 -14.44 0.23 -22.35
C LEU A 55 -15.97 0.11 -22.35
N ASP A 56 -16.55 0.23 -23.54
CA ASP A 56 -17.92 -0.17 -23.84
C ASP A 56 -17.91 -1.67 -24.19
N ALA A 57 -18.50 -2.49 -23.33
CA ALA A 57 -18.74 -3.90 -23.58
C ALA A 57 -20.24 -4.16 -23.42
N GLY A 58 -20.95 -4.03 -24.54
CA GLY A 58 -22.33 -4.45 -24.67
C GLY A 58 -22.49 -5.95 -24.42
N LEU A 59 -23.29 -6.28 -23.42
CA LEU A 59 -23.86 -7.60 -23.20
C LEU A 59 -25.38 -7.46 -23.26
N GLU A 60 -25.94 -7.81 -24.40
CA GLU A 60 -27.37 -8.06 -24.57
C GLU A 60 -27.72 -9.33 -23.77
N LEU A 61 -28.51 -9.19 -22.71
CA LEU A 61 -29.12 -10.32 -22.02
C LEU A 61 -30.61 -10.37 -22.33
N ASP A 62 -30.96 -11.51 -22.92
CA ASP A 62 -32.25 -11.98 -23.38
C ASP A 62 -33.30 -12.00 -22.26
N ALA A 63 -34.44 -11.36 -22.50
CA ALA A 63 -35.57 -11.30 -21.59
C ALA A 63 -36.46 -12.53 -21.81
N GLY A 64 -36.12 -13.62 -21.09
CA GLY A 64 -36.95 -14.82 -21.01
C GLY A 64 -38.09 -14.68 -20.00
N GLU A 65 -39.29 -14.47 -20.54
CA GLU A 65 -40.59 -14.53 -19.87
C GLU A 65 -40.91 -15.97 -19.41
N LEU A 66 -41.17 -16.19 -18.11
CA LEU A 66 -41.84 -17.39 -17.61
C LEU A 66 -42.86 -17.09 -16.52
N ASP A 67 -44.04 -17.65 -16.78
CA ASP A 67 -45.35 -17.53 -16.17
C ASP A 67 -45.52 -18.37 -14.87
N GLY A 68 -46.28 -17.80 -13.94
CA GLY A 68 -47.37 -18.45 -13.21
C GLY A 68 -47.14 -19.77 -12.46
N GLY A 69 -47.10 -19.69 -11.12
CA GLY A 69 -47.34 -20.85 -10.27
C GLY A 69 -47.46 -20.51 -8.80
N SER A 70 -48.67 -20.16 -8.33
CA SER A 70 -48.99 -20.08 -6.91
C SER A 70 -49.17 -21.48 -6.31
N LEU A 71 -48.51 -21.76 -5.19
CA LEU A 71 -48.98 -22.75 -4.21
C LEU A 71 -48.72 -22.24 -2.80
N GLU A 72 -49.77 -22.36 -1.98
CA GLU A 72 -49.88 -21.92 -0.60
C GLU A 72 -49.04 -22.79 0.37
N GLU A 73 -48.57 -22.09 1.41
CA GLU A 73 -48.32 -22.49 2.80
C GLU A 73 -47.92 -23.95 3.13
N ALA A 74 -46.68 -24.09 3.62
CA ALA A 74 -46.37 -25.02 4.70
C ALA A 74 -45.46 -24.31 5.73
N ASP A 75 -46.09 -23.89 6.81
CA ASP A 75 -45.50 -23.52 8.10
C ASP A 75 -44.61 -24.67 8.61
N ALA A 76 -43.31 -24.47 8.51
CA ALA A 76 -42.29 -25.23 9.22
C ALA A 76 -41.30 -24.21 9.75
N GLY A 77 -41.48 -23.83 11.02
CA GLY A 77 -40.65 -22.86 11.72
C GLY A 77 -39.16 -23.05 11.42
N GLU A 78 -38.63 -22.14 10.63
CA GLU A 78 -37.20 -21.96 10.48
C GLU A 78 -36.65 -21.62 11.87
N PRO A 79 -35.64 -22.34 12.37
CA PRO A 79 -34.85 -21.76 13.42
C PRO A 79 -34.33 -20.45 12.84
N ALA A 80 -34.50 -19.35 13.57
CA ALA A 80 -33.71 -18.15 13.37
C ALA A 80 -32.25 -18.56 13.58
N GLY A 81 -31.68 -19.16 12.55
CA GLY A 81 -30.26 -19.25 12.32
C GLY A 81 -29.87 -17.82 12.08
N ASP A 82 -29.55 -17.14 13.18
CA ASP A 82 -28.54 -16.11 13.23
C ASP A 82 -27.26 -16.71 12.62
N ALA A 83 -27.27 -16.83 11.29
CA ALA A 83 -26.09 -16.81 10.47
C ALA A 83 -25.66 -15.34 10.42
N SER A 84 -25.32 -14.78 11.58
CA SER A 84 -24.14 -13.94 11.66
C SER A 84 -23.02 -14.77 11.06
N MET A 85 -22.89 -14.72 9.73
CA MET A 85 -21.70 -15.17 9.04
C MET A 85 -20.57 -14.50 9.79
N GLY A 86 -19.83 -15.32 10.55
CA GLY A 86 -18.87 -14.83 11.51
C GLY A 86 -17.96 -13.84 10.81
N ARG A 87 -18.01 -12.60 11.30
CA ARG A 87 -17.23 -11.46 10.81
C ARG A 87 -15.79 -11.90 10.60
N LEU A 88 -15.33 -11.91 9.36
CA LEU A 88 -13.95 -12.21 9.04
C LEU A 88 -13.20 -10.87 9.11
N GLY A 89 -12.22 -10.75 10.01
CA GLY A 89 -11.28 -9.61 9.94
C GLY A 89 -10.55 -9.59 8.59
N ALA A 90 -9.97 -8.46 8.17
CA ALA A 90 -9.44 -8.29 6.82
C ALA A 90 -8.47 -9.42 6.41
N GLY A 91 -7.58 -9.85 7.31
CA GLY A 91 -6.65 -10.95 7.03
C GLY A 91 -7.35 -12.29 6.73
N ALA A 92 -8.46 -12.59 7.40
CA ALA A 92 -9.25 -13.79 7.13
C ALA A 92 -10.03 -13.66 5.81
N TRP A 93 -10.56 -12.48 5.52
CA TRP A 93 -11.21 -12.17 4.23
C TRP A 93 -10.23 -12.36 3.06
N ILE A 94 -9.02 -11.78 3.15
CA ILE A 94 -8.00 -11.90 2.11
C ILE A 94 -7.63 -13.36 1.87
N ARG A 95 -7.38 -14.12 2.93
CA ARG A 95 -7.04 -15.55 2.83
C ARG A 95 -8.17 -16.38 2.21
N GLN A 96 -9.43 -16.02 2.44
CA GLN A 96 -10.58 -16.69 1.83
C GLN A 96 -10.66 -16.39 0.33
N GLU A 97 -10.59 -15.11 -0.04
CA GLU A 97 -10.74 -14.64 -1.44
C GLU A 97 -9.59 -15.06 -2.34
N LEU A 98 -8.39 -15.22 -1.76
CA LEU A 98 -7.18 -15.63 -2.45
C LEU A 98 -6.77 -17.06 -2.09
N ALA A 99 -7.69 -17.90 -1.58
CA ALA A 99 -7.37 -19.26 -1.17
C ALA A 99 -6.86 -20.17 -2.31
N ALA A 100 -7.22 -19.86 -3.55
CA ALA A 100 -6.91 -20.67 -4.73
C ALA A 100 -5.71 -20.14 -5.56
N VAL A 101 -5.12 -19.02 -5.17
CA VAL A 101 -4.02 -18.39 -5.93
C VAL A 101 -2.65 -18.84 -5.38
N PRO A 102 -1.56 -18.72 -6.16
CA PRO A 102 -0.21 -18.98 -5.67
C PRO A 102 0.13 -18.25 -4.38
N ALA A 103 0.69 -18.97 -3.40
CA ALA A 103 1.05 -18.41 -2.10
C ALA A 103 2.57 -18.35 -1.91
N LEU A 104 3.05 -17.22 -1.36
CA LEU A 104 4.45 -16.99 -1.00
C LEU A 104 4.56 -16.83 0.52
N THR A 105 5.41 -17.62 1.16
CA THR A 105 5.62 -17.59 2.62
C THR A 105 7.10 -17.72 2.97
N GLY A 106 7.48 -17.33 4.18
CA GLY A 106 8.85 -17.46 4.68
C GLY A 106 9.68 -16.18 4.54
N THR A 107 11.01 -16.33 4.49
CA THR A 107 11.95 -15.19 4.55
C THR A 107 12.58 -14.92 3.18
N PHE A 108 12.54 -13.65 2.77
CA PHE A 108 13.04 -13.15 1.51
C PHE A 108 14.12 -12.08 1.76
N THR A 109 15.36 -12.35 1.35
CA THR A 109 16.50 -11.44 1.57
C THR A 109 16.98 -10.77 0.28
N ARG A 110 16.21 -10.94 -0.81
CA ARG A 110 16.45 -10.37 -2.14
C ARG A 110 15.14 -9.83 -2.68
N ARG A 111 15.23 -9.07 -3.77
CA ARG A 111 14.04 -8.60 -4.48
C ARG A 111 13.18 -9.78 -4.89
N THR A 112 11.96 -9.83 -4.38
CA THR A 112 11.00 -10.89 -4.71
C THR A 112 9.97 -10.36 -5.69
N THR A 113 9.95 -10.94 -6.89
CA THR A 113 8.86 -10.69 -7.84
C THR A 113 7.60 -11.41 -7.35
N VAL A 114 6.47 -10.71 -7.31
CA VAL A 114 5.17 -11.28 -6.98
C VAL A 114 4.28 -11.19 -8.21
N GLU A 115 4.09 -12.33 -8.88
CA GLU A 115 3.24 -12.47 -10.07
C GLU A 115 1.77 -12.56 -9.65
N ALA A 116 0.89 -11.83 -10.34
CA ALA A 116 -0.52 -11.79 -9.98
C ALA A 116 -1.32 -12.90 -10.72
N PRO A 117 -2.36 -13.49 -10.09
CA PRO A 117 -2.77 -13.25 -8.72
C PRO A 117 -1.87 -13.99 -7.72
N ALA A 118 -1.68 -13.43 -6.53
CA ALA A 118 -0.86 -14.06 -5.48
C ALA A 118 -1.31 -13.70 -4.07
N LEU A 119 -0.94 -14.56 -3.11
CA LEU A 119 -1.06 -14.31 -1.69
C LEU A 119 0.30 -14.42 -1.02
N VAL A 120 0.89 -13.30 -0.62
CA VAL A 120 2.06 -13.27 0.25
C VAL A 120 1.57 -13.30 1.70
N HIS A 121 1.95 -14.31 2.48
CA HIS A 121 1.51 -14.39 3.85
C HIS A 121 2.53 -15.00 4.79
N ASP A 122 2.49 -14.61 6.06
CA ASP A 122 3.41 -15.11 7.09
C ASP A 122 4.86 -15.00 6.61
N ALA A 123 5.18 -13.84 6.05
CA ALA A 123 6.40 -13.60 5.30
C ALA A 123 7.23 -12.46 5.90
N THR A 124 8.54 -12.56 5.72
CA THR A 124 9.48 -11.50 6.10
C THR A 124 10.33 -11.11 4.91
N GLY A 125 10.45 -9.81 4.62
CA GLY A 125 11.29 -9.27 3.56
C GLY A 125 12.39 -8.35 4.11
N CYS A 126 13.60 -8.40 3.55
CA CYS A 126 14.66 -7.45 3.89
C CYS A 126 15.67 -7.23 2.78
N CYS A 127 16.64 -6.36 3.05
CA CYS A 127 17.98 -6.41 2.48
C CYS A 127 18.02 -6.20 0.95
N SER A 128 17.01 -5.53 0.40
CA SER A 128 16.85 -5.34 -1.04
C SER A 128 16.17 -4.03 -1.35
N LYS A 129 16.29 -3.58 -2.60
CA LYS A 129 15.68 -2.34 -3.10
C LYS A 129 14.15 -2.37 -3.00
N TYR A 130 13.58 -3.53 -3.32
CA TYR A 130 12.17 -3.86 -3.14
C TYR A 130 12.06 -5.20 -2.45
N ALA A 131 11.46 -5.29 -1.26
CA ALA A 131 11.24 -6.60 -0.65
C ALA A 131 10.26 -7.42 -1.51
N PHE A 132 9.13 -6.81 -1.86
CA PHE A 132 8.14 -7.38 -2.78
C PHE A 132 7.84 -6.42 -3.92
N TYR A 133 7.98 -6.89 -5.15
CA TYR A 133 7.69 -6.12 -6.35
C TYR A 133 6.65 -6.84 -7.19
N VAL A 134 5.43 -6.31 -7.20
CA VAL A 134 4.29 -6.85 -7.94
C VAL A 134 4.41 -6.49 -9.41
N ARG A 135 4.56 -7.51 -10.24
CA ARG A 135 4.58 -7.42 -11.71
C ARG A 135 4.22 -8.79 -12.27
N ASP A 136 3.82 -8.81 -13.52
CA ASP A 136 3.70 -10.04 -14.29
C ASP A 136 4.20 -9.76 -15.71
N ASP A 137 4.79 -10.77 -16.35
CA ASP A 137 5.24 -10.69 -17.74
C ASP A 137 4.05 -10.86 -18.71
N GLU A 138 2.99 -11.52 -18.26
CA GLU A 138 1.72 -11.64 -18.98
C GLU A 138 0.66 -10.76 -18.30
N ALA A 139 -0.38 -10.34 -19.02
CA ALA A 139 -1.46 -9.55 -18.43
C ALA A 139 -2.57 -10.50 -17.96
N PRO A 140 -2.58 -11.00 -16.71
CA PRO A 140 -3.59 -11.91 -16.25
C PRO A 140 -4.93 -11.18 -16.15
N ASN A 141 -6.00 -11.97 -16.24
CA ASN A 141 -7.36 -11.48 -15.99
C ASN A 141 -7.56 -11.14 -14.51
N ASP A 142 -6.86 -11.83 -13.61
CA ASP A 142 -6.89 -11.58 -12.17
C ASP A 142 -5.59 -10.89 -11.74
N ARG A 143 -5.70 -9.64 -11.29
CA ARG A 143 -4.56 -8.79 -10.89
C ARG A 143 -4.54 -8.51 -9.39
N ARG A 144 -5.22 -9.37 -8.62
CA ARG A 144 -5.33 -9.24 -7.17
C ARG A 144 -4.11 -9.82 -6.48
N VAL A 145 -3.50 -9.06 -5.58
CA VAL A 145 -2.41 -9.52 -4.72
C VAL A 145 -2.73 -9.21 -3.27
N GLY A 146 -2.63 -10.22 -2.41
CA GLY A 146 -2.84 -10.11 -0.98
C GLY A 146 -1.53 -10.16 -0.19
N PHE A 147 -1.41 -9.35 0.86
CA PHE A 147 -0.35 -9.42 1.86
C PHE A 147 -1.00 -9.60 3.24
N VAL A 148 -0.72 -10.71 3.93
CA VAL A 148 -1.29 -10.99 5.27
C VAL A 148 -0.22 -11.41 6.26
N ASN A 149 -0.10 -10.70 7.38
CA ASN A 149 0.95 -10.96 8.38
C ASN A 149 2.35 -10.91 7.75
N VAL A 150 2.70 -9.75 7.19
CA VAL A 150 3.96 -9.53 6.47
C VAL A 150 4.80 -8.49 7.19
N SER A 151 6.08 -8.79 7.43
CA SER A 151 7.04 -7.86 8.03
C SER A 151 8.15 -7.54 7.04
N ILE A 152 8.43 -6.28 6.81
CA ILE A 152 9.49 -5.81 5.92
C ILE A 152 10.41 -4.90 6.72
N ALA A 153 11.71 -5.14 6.71
CA ALA A 153 12.65 -4.32 7.45
C ALA A 153 14.02 -4.23 6.76
N ASP A 154 14.84 -3.25 7.17
CA ASP A 154 16.27 -3.19 6.81
C ASP A 154 16.51 -3.26 5.30
N LEU A 155 15.84 -2.39 4.55
CA LEU A 155 15.96 -2.35 3.10
C LEU A 155 17.24 -1.63 2.67
N VAL A 156 17.77 -2.02 1.51
CA VAL A 156 19.01 -1.49 0.96
C VAL A 156 18.82 -1.23 -0.52
N SER A 157 19.15 -0.02 -0.97
CA SER A 157 19.25 0.31 -2.39
C SER A 157 20.63 0.88 -2.70
N HIS A 158 21.08 0.64 -3.94
CA HIS A 158 22.33 1.17 -4.48
C HIS A 158 22.09 2.28 -5.51
N ASP A 159 20.83 2.64 -5.77
CA ASP A 159 20.43 3.78 -6.58
C ASP A 159 19.44 4.65 -5.81
N ALA A 160 18.93 5.72 -6.41
CA ALA A 160 18.08 6.68 -5.72
C ALA A 160 16.66 6.17 -5.41
N TYR A 161 16.29 4.93 -5.76
CA TYR A 161 14.92 4.42 -5.67
C TYR A 161 14.82 3.17 -4.81
N GLY A 162 13.63 2.90 -4.25
CA GLY A 162 13.39 1.71 -3.43
C GLY A 162 12.06 1.80 -2.68
N ALA A 163 11.49 0.66 -2.32
CA ALA A 163 10.29 0.60 -1.48
C ALA A 163 10.17 -0.74 -0.75
N GLY A 164 9.40 -0.83 0.33
CA GLY A 164 9.05 -2.14 0.90
C GLY A 164 8.20 -2.97 -0.06
N ILE A 165 7.09 -2.38 -0.52
CA ILE A 165 6.21 -2.96 -1.53
C ILE A 165 6.16 -2.01 -2.73
N GLY A 166 6.46 -2.53 -3.91
CA GLY A 166 6.32 -1.81 -5.17
C GLY A 166 5.35 -2.50 -6.12
N THR A 167 4.61 -1.75 -6.92
CA THR A 167 3.91 -2.26 -8.11
C THR A 167 4.56 -1.70 -9.38
N SER A 168 4.40 -2.38 -10.52
CA SER A 168 4.97 -1.94 -11.78
C SER A 168 4.03 -1.05 -12.61
N ARG A 169 4.54 0.07 -13.14
CA ARG A 169 3.83 0.90 -14.12
C ARG A 169 3.47 0.13 -15.39
N ASP A 170 4.33 -0.80 -15.80
CA ASP A 170 4.12 -1.63 -16.99
C ASP A 170 3.09 -2.75 -16.74
N PHE A 171 2.63 -2.89 -15.49
CA PHE A 171 1.60 -3.81 -15.06
C PHE A 171 0.39 -3.06 -14.44
N PRO A 172 -0.33 -2.26 -15.26
CA PRO A 172 -1.41 -1.44 -14.75
C PRO A 172 -2.59 -2.28 -14.24
N GLY A 173 -3.47 -1.72 -13.43
CA GLY A 173 -4.68 -2.39 -12.94
C GLY A 173 -4.47 -3.33 -11.76
N THR A 174 -3.30 -3.30 -11.11
CA THR A 174 -3.03 -4.11 -9.91
C THR A 174 -3.96 -3.70 -8.76
N ILE A 175 -4.55 -4.68 -8.07
CA ILE A 175 -5.38 -4.44 -6.87
C ILE A 175 -4.66 -5.07 -5.68
N LEU A 176 -4.34 -4.25 -4.68
CA LEU A 176 -3.64 -4.70 -3.48
C LEU A 176 -4.58 -4.82 -2.28
N TYR A 177 -4.49 -5.94 -1.57
CA TYR A 177 -5.12 -6.15 -0.28
C TYR A 177 -4.05 -6.37 0.78
N LEU A 178 -4.09 -5.62 1.88
CA LEU A 178 -3.12 -5.73 2.97
C LEU A 178 -3.84 -5.89 4.31
N ALA A 179 -3.38 -6.84 5.12
CA ALA A 179 -3.80 -6.99 6.50
C ALA A 179 -2.60 -7.36 7.38
N ASP A 180 -2.43 -6.69 8.52
CA ASP A 180 -1.35 -6.95 9.47
C ASP A 180 0.04 -6.86 8.82
N VAL A 181 0.32 -5.74 8.16
CA VAL A 181 1.58 -5.52 7.44
C VAL A 181 2.40 -4.47 8.18
N THR A 182 3.68 -4.76 8.42
CA THR A 182 4.64 -3.80 9.01
C THR A 182 5.79 -3.54 8.05
N ILE A 183 6.11 -2.28 7.79
CA ILE A 183 7.21 -1.85 6.93
C ILE A 183 8.12 -0.89 7.71
N GLU A 184 9.37 -1.30 7.89
CA GLU A 184 10.43 -0.61 8.62
C GLU A 184 11.66 -0.46 7.74
N PRO A 185 11.59 0.37 6.70
CA PRO A 185 12.60 0.31 5.66
C PRO A 185 13.99 0.74 6.16
N ARG A 186 14.05 1.58 7.21
CA ARG A 186 15.27 2.17 7.76
C ARG A 186 16.12 2.84 6.68
N TRP A 187 15.42 3.51 5.76
CA TRP A 187 16.07 4.29 4.73
C TRP A 187 17.01 5.34 5.34
N PRO A 188 18.09 5.72 4.64
CA PRO A 188 18.83 6.92 5.02
C PRO A 188 17.93 8.15 4.93
N ASP A 189 18.36 9.23 5.58
CA ASP A 189 17.65 10.50 5.58
C ASP A 189 17.45 11.07 4.17
N TRP A 190 16.31 11.72 3.98
CA TRP A 190 15.98 12.43 2.75
C TRP A 190 17.05 13.46 2.36
N ALA A 191 17.69 13.25 1.21
CA ALA A 191 18.69 14.13 0.59
C ALA A 191 18.27 14.62 -0.80
N GLY A 192 17.01 14.40 -1.20
CA GLY A 192 16.47 14.80 -2.50
C GLY A 192 16.29 13.65 -3.48
N TYR A 193 15.55 13.93 -4.56
CA TYR A 193 15.11 12.91 -5.54
C TYR A 193 16.23 12.15 -6.23
N ALA A 194 17.40 12.79 -6.42
CA ALA A 194 18.54 12.16 -7.08
C ALA A 194 19.37 11.26 -6.15
N ALA A 195 19.07 11.22 -4.85
CA ALA A 195 19.88 10.54 -3.84
C ALA A 195 19.09 9.51 -3.02
N THR A 196 17.89 9.86 -2.55
CA THR A 196 17.15 9.04 -1.57
C THR A 196 15.64 9.08 -1.83
N ASN A 197 15.20 8.91 -3.07
CA ASN A 197 13.79 8.77 -3.44
C ASN A 197 13.25 7.38 -3.09
N TYR A 198 13.30 7.08 -1.80
CA TYR A 198 12.87 5.82 -1.24
C TYR A 198 11.54 5.97 -0.51
N ASP A 199 10.69 4.96 -0.68
CA ASP A 199 9.34 4.95 -0.16
C ASP A 199 9.11 3.80 0.83
N GLY A 200 8.08 3.86 1.67
CA GLY A 200 7.57 2.66 2.34
C GLY A 200 6.86 1.76 1.33
N MET A 201 6.01 2.36 0.50
CA MET A 201 5.30 1.70 -0.60
C MET A 201 5.22 2.62 -1.83
N VAL A 202 5.38 2.05 -3.02
CA VAL A 202 5.19 2.76 -4.30
C VAL A 202 4.19 2.01 -5.18
N LEU A 203 3.09 2.67 -5.53
CA LEU A 203 1.93 2.01 -6.16
C LEU A 203 1.79 2.31 -7.65
N ASP A 204 2.90 2.28 -8.40
CA ASP A 204 2.90 2.50 -9.85
C ASP A 204 2.00 1.50 -10.59
N GLY A 205 1.05 2.01 -11.39
CA GLY A 205 0.14 1.17 -12.18
C GLY A 205 -0.98 0.51 -11.36
N SER A 206 -1.05 0.68 -10.05
CA SER A 206 -2.18 0.17 -9.26
C SER A 206 -3.52 0.79 -9.66
N ALA A 207 -4.59 0.00 -9.59
CA ALA A 207 -5.97 0.49 -9.65
C ALA A 207 -6.48 0.84 -8.26
N ALA A 208 -6.23 -0.02 -7.27
CA ALA A 208 -6.74 0.14 -5.92
C ALA A 208 -5.77 -0.42 -4.86
N ILE A 209 -5.83 0.17 -3.67
CA ILE A 209 -5.25 -0.39 -2.44
C ILE A 209 -6.30 -0.40 -1.33
N TYR A 210 -6.46 -1.55 -0.69
CA TYR A 210 -7.27 -1.74 0.51
C TYR A 210 -6.35 -2.29 1.60
N ALA A 211 -6.16 -1.55 2.69
CA ALA A 211 -5.25 -1.95 3.77
C ALA A 211 -5.92 -1.80 5.13
N GLU A 212 -5.80 -2.83 5.97
CA GLU A 212 -6.18 -2.82 7.39
C GLU A 212 -4.96 -3.14 8.26
N ASN A 213 -4.75 -2.38 9.32
CA ASN A 213 -3.61 -2.59 10.24
C ASN A 213 -2.24 -2.61 9.50
N LEU A 214 -2.03 -1.59 8.66
CA LEU A 214 -0.74 -1.32 8.03
C LEU A 214 0.07 -0.39 8.93
N THR A 215 1.28 -0.80 9.29
CA THR A 215 2.24 0.03 10.03
C THR A 215 3.44 0.35 9.15
N ILE A 216 3.77 1.63 8.98
CA ILE A 216 5.02 2.06 8.35
C ILE A 216 5.77 2.95 9.34
N ARG A 217 6.91 2.48 9.84
CA ARG A 217 7.72 3.24 10.81
C ARG A 217 9.17 3.36 10.36
N GLU A 218 9.89 4.34 10.90
CA GLU A 218 11.29 4.60 10.54
C GLU A 218 11.46 4.83 9.01
N TYR A 219 10.46 5.48 8.39
CA TYR A 219 10.60 5.99 7.02
C TYR A 219 11.24 7.37 7.09
N ASN A 220 12.48 7.48 6.60
CA ASN A 220 13.29 8.71 6.74
C ASN A 220 13.51 9.44 5.40
N ALA A 221 13.05 8.85 4.29
CA ALA A 221 13.34 9.28 2.93
C ALA A 221 12.15 10.05 2.29
N ASP A 222 11.74 9.75 1.05
CA ASP A 222 10.69 10.56 0.38
C ASP A 222 9.32 10.32 0.99
N THR A 223 8.70 9.14 0.78
CA THR A 223 7.33 8.94 1.26
C THR A 223 7.01 7.65 2.00
N ALA A 224 6.07 7.68 2.94
CA ALA A 224 5.58 6.44 3.52
C ALA A 224 4.76 5.65 2.49
N ILE A 225 3.84 6.30 1.77
CA ILE A 225 3.05 5.67 0.70
C ILE A 225 2.88 6.61 -0.51
N ASP A 226 3.41 6.20 -1.66
CA ASP A 226 3.22 6.86 -2.96
C ASP A 226 2.01 6.27 -3.70
N ILE A 227 0.83 6.82 -3.42
CA ILE A 227 -0.48 6.31 -3.86
C ILE A 227 -0.81 6.81 -5.26
N LYS A 228 -0.51 5.97 -6.26
CA LYS A 228 -0.90 6.20 -7.66
C LYS A 228 -2.18 5.46 -8.09
N ALA A 229 -2.77 4.72 -7.16
CA ALA A 229 -4.06 4.06 -7.30
C ALA A 229 -5.20 5.06 -7.50
N GLN A 230 -6.23 4.67 -8.26
CA GLN A 230 -7.46 5.46 -8.37
C GLN A 230 -8.25 5.46 -7.07
N GLU A 231 -8.21 4.33 -6.35
CA GLU A 231 -8.89 4.15 -5.08
C GLU A 231 -7.89 3.76 -3.99
N ALA A 232 -8.05 4.33 -2.80
CA ALA A 232 -7.25 3.94 -1.64
C ALA A 232 -8.11 3.97 -0.38
N GLN A 233 -8.21 2.85 0.31
CA GLN A 233 -8.93 2.76 1.58
C GLN A 233 -7.99 2.18 2.64
N LEU A 234 -7.67 3.01 3.63
CA LEU A 234 -6.68 2.71 4.66
C LEU A 234 -7.39 2.74 6.03
N VAL A 235 -7.47 1.58 6.68
CA VAL A 235 -8.08 1.36 7.99
C VAL A 235 -6.99 1.01 8.99
N ASP A 236 -6.99 1.65 10.16
CA ASP A 236 -6.00 1.44 11.22
C ASP A 236 -4.55 1.57 10.71
N LEU A 237 -4.32 2.53 9.81
CA LEU A 237 -2.98 2.85 9.31
C LEU A 237 -2.18 3.56 10.40
N THR A 238 -1.00 3.05 10.71
CA THR A 238 -0.03 3.71 11.61
C THR A 238 1.20 4.12 10.81
N ILE A 239 1.52 5.42 10.81
CA ILE A 239 2.73 5.94 10.16
C ILE A 239 3.55 6.74 11.17
N GLU A 240 4.84 6.42 11.30
CA GLU A 240 5.78 7.12 12.20
C GLU A 240 7.15 7.33 11.56
N GLY A 241 7.62 8.57 11.48
CA GLY A 241 8.97 8.82 11.01
C GLY A 241 9.23 10.24 10.51
N PRO A 242 10.50 10.63 10.35
CA PRO A 242 10.92 11.96 9.94
C PRO A 242 10.93 12.17 8.42
N GLY A 243 10.37 11.25 7.62
CA GLY A 243 10.41 11.33 6.16
C GLY A 243 9.77 12.60 5.59
N HIS A 244 10.12 12.90 4.34
CA HIS A 244 9.77 14.15 3.67
C HIS A 244 8.26 14.29 3.40
N ARG A 245 7.55 13.20 3.11
CA ARG A 245 6.11 13.17 2.86
C ARG A 245 5.48 11.92 3.48
N THR A 246 4.30 12.05 4.08
CA THR A 246 3.63 10.87 4.65
C THR A 246 2.82 10.14 3.59
N LEU A 247 1.73 10.74 3.10
CA LEU A 247 0.90 10.15 2.04
C LEU A 247 0.90 11.05 0.80
N ARG A 248 1.11 10.44 -0.37
CA ARG A 248 1.05 11.13 -1.67
C ARG A 248 -0.06 10.57 -2.53
N TYR A 249 -1.05 11.38 -2.85
CA TYR A 249 -2.17 11.00 -3.72
C TYR A 249 -1.99 11.58 -5.12
N TRP A 250 -1.85 10.72 -6.12
CA TRP A 250 -1.73 11.16 -7.50
C TRP A 250 -3.07 11.26 -8.24
N ARG A 251 -4.09 10.58 -7.74
CA ARG A 251 -5.43 10.49 -8.32
C ARG A 251 -6.47 11.18 -7.44
N THR A 252 -7.68 11.29 -7.97
CA THR A 252 -8.77 12.06 -7.37
C THR A 252 -9.56 11.29 -6.33
N GLY A 253 -9.57 9.95 -6.41
CA GLY A 253 -10.23 9.08 -5.46
C GLY A 253 -11.41 8.30 -6.04
N PRO A 254 -12.22 7.67 -5.16
CA PRO A 254 -12.34 7.98 -3.73
C PRO A 254 -11.16 7.50 -2.88
N HIS A 255 -10.84 8.28 -1.84
CA HIS A 255 -9.85 7.90 -0.84
C HIS A 255 -10.45 7.95 0.57
N TYR A 256 -10.14 6.95 1.39
CA TYR A 256 -10.58 6.82 2.77
C TYR A 256 -9.39 6.59 3.70
N LEU A 257 -9.42 7.25 4.85
CA LEU A 257 -8.48 7.10 5.96
C LEU A 257 -9.28 7.01 7.25
N VAL A 258 -9.25 5.85 7.90
CA VAL A 258 -10.19 5.47 8.95
C VAL A 258 -9.42 4.89 10.14
N GLY A 259 -9.70 5.35 11.36
CA GLY A 259 -9.06 4.80 12.57
C GLY A 259 -7.53 4.95 12.61
N SER A 260 -6.97 5.89 11.85
CA SER A 260 -5.54 5.91 11.53
C SER A 260 -4.74 6.90 12.40
N SER A 261 -3.43 6.70 12.53
CA SER A 261 -2.51 7.57 13.26
C SER A 261 -1.30 7.89 12.39
N LEU A 262 -1.16 9.15 11.99
CA LEU A 262 -0.05 9.60 11.16
C LEU A 262 0.80 10.60 11.93
N ASN A 263 2.05 10.25 12.16
CA ASN A 263 3.01 11.04 12.88
C ASN A 263 4.26 11.26 12.02
N ASN A 264 4.45 12.50 11.60
CA ASN A 264 5.57 12.94 10.78
C ASN A 264 6.38 13.97 11.55
N THR A 265 6.94 13.55 12.68
CA THR A 265 7.75 14.40 13.54
C THR A 265 9.23 14.11 13.29
N GLY A 266 10.00 15.13 12.88
CA GLY A 266 11.39 14.93 12.48
C GLY A 266 12.18 16.20 12.19
N GLU A 267 13.51 16.08 12.24
CA GLU A 267 14.46 17.20 12.05
C GLU A 267 14.61 17.63 10.58
N LEU A 268 14.15 16.81 9.62
CA LEU A 268 14.23 17.06 8.18
C LEU A 268 13.23 18.11 7.66
N GLY A 269 12.59 18.84 8.58
CA GLY A 269 11.56 19.83 8.32
C GLY A 269 10.17 19.20 8.37
N SER A 270 9.16 20.00 8.66
CA SER A 270 7.77 19.56 8.66
C SER A 270 7.32 19.20 7.24
N GLY A 271 7.66 17.99 6.79
CA GLY A 271 7.24 17.42 5.53
C GLY A 271 5.74 17.49 5.28
N ALA A 272 5.29 17.20 4.06
CA ALA A 272 3.86 17.14 3.82
C ALA A 272 3.27 15.92 4.54
N MET A 273 2.30 16.12 5.43
CA MET A 273 1.50 15.03 5.96
C MET A 273 0.61 14.46 4.84
N LEU A 274 0.00 15.34 4.06
CA LEU A 274 -0.77 14.97 2.89
C LEU A 274 -0.25 15.75 1.70
N TRP A 275 0.06 15.04 0.62
CA TRP A 275 0.41 15.64 -0.66
C TRP A 275 -0.59 15.17 -1.71
N PHE A 276 -1.00 16.08 -2.59
CA PHE A 276 -1.94 15.80 -3.68
C PHE A 276 -1.41 16.32 -5.01
N SER A 277 -1.52 15.53 -6.09
CA SER A 277 -1.12 15.99 -7.42
C SER A 277 -2.06 17.06 -7.99
N ASN A 278 -3.35 16.97 -7.64
CA ASN A 278 -4.38 17.97 -7.96
C ASN A 278 -5.34 18.15 -6.78
N CYS A 279 -5.14 19.22 -6.03
CA CYS A 279 -5.98 19.52 -4.88
C CYS A 279 -7.41 19.89 -5.25
N ASP A 280 -7.70 20.40 -6.44
CA ASP A 280 -9.05 20.90 -6.71
C ASP A 280 -10.06 19.76 -7.03
N GLU A 281 -9.56 18.55 -7.30
CA GLU A 281 -10.36 17.39 -7.68
C GLU A 281 -10.28 16.23 -6.68
N THR A 282 -9.23 16.17 -5.85
CA THR A 282 -9.07 15.07 -4.90
C THR A 282 -9.98 15.23 -3.68
N VAL A 283 -10.68 14.14 -3.36
CA VAL A 283 -11.46 14.00 -2.12
C VAL A 283 -10.84 12.93 -1.24
N LEU A 284 -10.46 13.33 -0.02
CA LEU A 284 -10.04 12.41 1.04
C LEU A 284 -11.07 12.42 2.16
N ARG A 285 -11.65 11.25 2.45
CA ARG A 285 -12.58 11.05 3.56
C ARG A 285 -11.83 10.53 4.77
N VAL A 286 -12.05 11.17 5.91
CA VAL A 286 -11.30 10.92 7.14
C VAL A 286 -12.28 10.60 8.27
N TYR A 287 -12.11 9.47 8.93
CA TYR A 287 -12.88 9.10 10.13
C TYR A 287 -11.93 8.66 11.25
N ASP A 288 -12.15 9.16 12.47
CA ASP A 288 -11.40 8.80 13.69
C ASP A 288 -9.88 8.66 13.46
N THR A 289 -9.29 9.64 12.76
CA THR A 289 -7.88 9.62 12.38
C THR A 289 -7.15 10.82 12.98
N THR A 290 -5.91 10.62 13.41
CA THR A 290 -5.06 11.68 13.97
C THR A 290 -3.84 11.98 13.11
N PHE A 291 -3.44 13.25 13.10
CA PHE A 291 -2.29 13.79 12.39
C PHE A 291 -1.41 14.55 13.39
N ASP A 292 -0.23 14.00 13.72
CA ASP A 292 0.63 14.50 14.79
C ASP A 292 -0.12 14.67 16.14
N GLY A 293 -1.10 13.79 16.41
CA GLY A 293 -1.97 13.81 17.59
C GLY A 293 -3.22 14.70 17.48
N GLU A 294 -3.36 15.48 16.41
CA GLU A 294 -4.53 16.35 16.17
C GLU A 294 -5.59 15.66 15.30
N THR A 295 -6.87 15.97 15.50
CA THR A 295 -7.99 15.36 14.75
C THR A 295 -8.18 15.92 13.34
N THR A 296 -7.45 16.98 13.00
CA THR A 296 -7.44 17.59 11.66
C THR A 296 -6.02 17.89 11.24
N VAL A 297 -5.72 17.74 9.95
CA VAL A 297 -4.40 18.09 9.42
C VAL A 297 -4.23 19.61 9.40
N ALA A 298 -3.10 20.11 9.88
CA ALA A 298 -2.79 21.52 9.79
C ALA A 298 -2.53 21.92 8.32
N ASN A 299 -3.10 23.04 7.85
CA ASN A 299 -2.94 23.50 6.46
C ASN A 299 -1.49 23.54 5.95
N PRO A 300 -0.47 23.99 6.72
CA PRO A 300 0.92 23.98 6.27
C PRO A 300 1.50 22.58 6.01
N ARG A 301 0.81 21.53 6.49
CA ARG A 301 1.18 20.11 6.32
C ARG A 301 0.46 19.48 5.12
N VAL A 302 -0.33 20.26 4.39
CA VAL A 302 -0.97 19.86 3.14
C VAL A 302 -0.24 20.53 1.99
N GLN A 303 0.22 19.72 1.03
CA GLN A 303 0.92 20.20 -0.17
C GLN A 303 0.13 19.83 -1.43
N CYS A 304 0.12 20.76 -2.38
CA CYS A 304 -0.50 20.58 -3.69
C CYS A 304 0.56 20.79 -4.78
N ASP A 305 0.60 19.93 -5.79
CA ASP A 305 1.33 20.25 -7.03
C ASP A 305 0.52 21.18 -7.93
N ARG A 306 -0.78 20.90 -8.07
CA ARG A 306 -1.76 21.72 -8.80
C ARG A 306 -2.98 22.00 -7.94
N GLY A 307 -3.64 23.12 -8.23
CA GLY A 307 -4.75 23.61 -7.42
C GLY A 307 -4.26 24.20 -6.10
N SER A 308 -5.19 24.39 -5.16
CA SER A 308 -4.84 25.04 -3.89
C SER A 308 -5.48 24.45 -2.66
N ARG A 309 -6.59 23.70 -2.80
CA ARG A 309 -7.37 23.24 -1.63
C ARG A 309 -8.00 21.86 -1.88
N PRO A 310 -7.40 20.78 -1.34
CA PRO A 310 -8.03 19.47 -1.36
C PRO A 310 -9.28 19.47 -0.51
N THR A 311 -10.26 18.67 -0.92
CA THR A 311 -11.44 18.42 -0.09
C THR A 311 -11.10 17.30 0.88
N ILE A 312 -10.88 17.67 2.14
CA ILE A 312 -10.70 16.71 3.24
C ILE A 312 -12.00 16.69 4.03
N GLU A 313 -12.79 15.63 3.85
CA GLU A 313 -14.08 15.44 4.50
C GLU A 313 -13.89 14.66 5.80
N TYR A 314 -14.03 15.36 6.93
CA TYR A 314 -14.04 14.71 8.25
C TYR A 314 -15.43 14.16 8.53
N LEU A 315 -15.56 12.84 8.54
CA LEU A 315 -16.82 12.12 8.68
C LEU A 315 -17.23 12.01 10.15
N GLU A 316 -18.54 12.07 10.41
CA GLU A 316 -19.13 11.86 11.74
C GLU A 316 -19.56 10.40 11.98
N VAL A 317 -19.70 9.62 10.91
CA VAL A 317 -20.14 8.21 10.93
C VAL A 317 -19.03 7.34 10.36
N ASP A 318 -18.81 6.20 10.99
CA ASP A 318 -17.82 5.22 10.53
C ASP A 318 -18.21 4.67 9.15
N PRO A 319 -17.45 4.98 8.09
CA PRO A 319 -17.78 4.55 6.72
C PRO A 319 -17.69 3.03 6.53
N ARG A 320 -17.08 2.29 7.47
CA ARG A 320 -17.08 0.82 7.47
C ARG A 320 -18.48 0.25 7.72
N THR A 321 -19.38 1.03 8.29
CA THR A 321 -20.74 0.62 8.65
C THR A 321 -21.81 1.05 7.63
N THR A 322 -21.44 1.82 6.61
CA THR A 322 -22.39 2.41 5.64
C THR A 322 -22.48 1.63 4.32
N GLY A 323 -21.56 0.70 4.08
CA GLY A 323 -21.42 -0.02 2.81
C GLY A 323 -20.71 0.77 1.71
N GLU A 324 -20.15 1.94 2.03
CA GLU A 324 -19.32 2.72 1.09
C GLU A 324 -17.92 2.14 0.90
N MET A 325 -17.39 1.49 1.94
CA MET A 325 -16.06 0.89 1.92
C MET A 325 -16.07 -0.52 1.34
N HIS A 326 -14.89 -0.97 0.92
CA HIS A 326 -14.69 -2.29 0.35
C HIS A 326 -15.11 -3.41 1.34
N PRO A 327 -15.73 -4.51 0.89
CA PRO A 327 -16.26 -5.57 1.75
C PRO A 327 -15.25 -6.19 2.73
N MET A 328 -13.95 -6.09 2.43
CA MET A 328 -12.87 -6.51 3.33
C MET A 328 -12.93 -5.84 4.71
N PHE A 329 -13.48 -4.63 4.80
CA PHE A 329 -13.63 -3.87 6.04
C PHE A 329 -15.02 -3.99 6.68
N SER A 330 -15.88 -4.88 6.18
CA SER A 330 -17.23 -5.02 6.73
C SER A 330 -17.17 -5.79 8.04
N TYR A 331 -17.40 -5.07 9.15
CA TYR A 331 -17.51 -5.60 10.51
C TYR A 331 -18.97 -5.90 10.85
#